data_AF-A0A955ILI4-F1
#
_entry.id   AF-A0A955ILI4-F1
#
_cell.length_a   1.000
_cell.length_b   1.000
_cell.length_c   1.000
_cell.angle_alpha   90.00
_cell.angle_beta   90.00
_cell.angle_gamma   90.00
#
_symmetry.space_group_name_H-M   'P 1'
#
loop_
_entity.id
_entity.type
_entity.pdbx_description
1 polymer ?
#
loop_
_entity_poly.entity_id
_entity_poly.type
_entity_poly.pdbx_seq_one_letter_code
_entity_poly.pdbx_strand_id
1 'polypeptide(L)' 'MRIRVRDSVRAAVFGAAMLGTAMLSGCYTPLFPSNAPRTQFENHDRVRNRYVPLTEEDVFGAPQPALRARLSPR' A
#
# COMPACT_ATOMS: atom_id res chain seq x y z
N MET A 1 2.77 48.86 10.56
CA MET A 1 2.93 47.42 10.26
C MET A 1 4.28 47.22 9.56
N ARG A 2 5.37 47.01 10.32
CA ARG A 2 6.72 46.76 9.77
C ARG A 2 7.08 45.31 10.05
N ILE A 3 6.92 44.45 9.05
CA ILE A 3 7.36 43.05 9.14
C ILE A 3 8.89 43.09 9.26
N ARG A 4 9.43 42.55 10.36
CA ARG A 4 10.87 42.52 10.61
C ARG A 4 11.45 41.53 9.60
N VAL A 5 12.43 41.95 8.78
CA VAL A 5 12.97 41.19 7.63
C VAL A 5 13.29 39.72 7.97
N ARG A 6 13.71 39.45 9.21
CA ARG A 6 13.96 38.10 9.74
C ARG A 6 12.72 37.19 9.76
N ASP A 7 11.54 37.75 10.02
CA ASP A 7 10.27 37.02 10.04
C ASP A 7 9.80 36.74 8.60
N SER A 8 10.06 37.67 7.67
CA SER A 8 9.81 37.48 6.23
C SER A 8 10.68 36.37 5.63
N VAL A 9 11.97 36.33 6.01
CA VAL A 9 12.91 35.29 5.56
C VAL A 9 12.52 33.92 6.09
N ARG A 10 12.10 33.83 7.37
CA ARG A 10 11.61 32.57 7.96
C ARG A 10 10.36 32.08 7.23
N ALA A 11 9.40 32.96 6.96
CA ALA A 11 8.20 32.60 6.20
C ALA A 11 8.53 32.08 4.79
N ALA A 12 9.48 32.71 4.10
CA ALA A 12 9.92 32.27 2.77
C ALA A 12 10.60 30.90 2.79
N VAL A 13 11.47 30.64 3.78
CA VAL A 13 12.14 29.33 3.93
C VAL A 13 11.13 28.22 4.23
N PHE A 14 10.17 28.45 5.13
CA PHE A 14 9.11 27.49 5.41
C PHE A 14 8.21 27.22 4.20
N GLY A 15 7.86 28.27 3.45
CA GLY A 15 7.09 28.13 2.21
C GLY A 15 7.83 27.31 1.16
N ALA A 16 9.12 27.58 0.94
CA ALA A 16 9.95 26.82 0.01
C ALA A 16 10.12 25.35 0.42
N ALA A 17 10.26 25.07 1.72
CA ALA A 17 10.36 23.71 2.24
C ALA A 17 9.07 22.90 2.03
N MET A 18 7.90 23.50 2.30
CA MET A 18 6.59 22.88 2.08
C MET A 18 6.31 22.61 0.59
N LEU A 19 6.66 23.57 -0.28
CA LEU A 19 6.50 23.38 -1.72
C LEU A 19 7.45 22.28 -2.24
N GLY A 20 8.68 22.23 -1.71
CA GLY A 20 9.65 21.20 -2.03
C GLY A 20 9.15 19.79 -1.68
N THR A 21 8.64 19.58 -0.46
CA THR A 21 8.13 18.26 -0.04
C THR A 21 6.88 17.83 -0.80
N ALA A 22 6.02 18.77 -1.19
CA ALA A 22 4.86 18.47 -2.04
C ALA A 22 5.30 17.97 -3.43
N MET A 23 6.38 18.52 -4.01
CA MET A 23 6.91 18.05 -5.30
C MET A 23 7.56 16.66 -5.22
N LEU A 24 8.04 16.25 -4.04
CA LEU A 24 8.54 14.89 -3.80
C LEU A 24 7.39 13.88 -3.59
N SER A 25 6.16 14.34 -3.38
CA SER A 25 4.99 13.47 -3.31
C SER A 25 4.43 13.20 -4.70
N GLY A 26 4.48 11.94 -5.13
CA GLY A 26 3.86 11.48 -6.38
C GLY A 26 2.45 10.96 -6.16
N CYS A 27 1.58 11.11 -7.17
CA CYS A 27 0.33 10.36 -7.22
C CYS A 27 0.67 8.89 -7.50
N TYR A 28 0.53 8.00 -6.51
CA TYR A 28 0.64 6.57 -6.75
C TYR A 28 -0.75 6.00 -7.06
N THR A 29 -0.88 5.31 -8.19
CA THR A 29 -2.05 4.47 -8.47
C THR A 29 -1.60 3.03 -8.31
N PRO A 30 -2.27 2.23 -7.46
CA PRO A 30 -1.93 0.82 -7.34
C PRO A 30 -2.17 0.13 -8.69
N LEU A 31 -1.13 -0.52 -9.22
CA LEU A 31 -1.21 -1.22 -10.51
C LEU A 31 -2.25 -2.36 -10.49
N PHE A 32 -2.49 -2.93 -9.30
CA PHE A 32 -3.46 -4.01 -9.09
C PHE A 32 -4.39 -3.66 -7.94
N PRO A 33 -5.73 -3.76 -8.14
CA PRO A 33 -6.69 -3.68 -7.05
C PRO A 33 -6.38 -4.73 -5.97
N SER A 34 -6.62 -4.39 -4.70
CA SER A 34 -6.36 -5.31 -3.58
C SER A 34 -7.17 -6.62 -3.68
N ASN A 35 -8.38 -6.53 -4.24
CA ASN A 35 -9.35 -7.60 -4.42
C ASN A 35 -9.30 -8.26 -5.82
N ALA A 36 -8.37 -7.87 -6.69
CA ALA A 36 -8.24 -8.49 -8.00
C ALA A 36 -7.61 -9.90 -7.88
N PRO A 37 -8.05 -10.85 -8.73
CA PRO A 37 -7.46 -12.19 -8.76
C PRO A 37 -5.97 -12.09 -9.12
N ARG A 38 -5.14 -12.82 -8.38
CA ARG A 38 -3.67 -12.78 -8.51
C ARG A 38 -3.16 -13.73 -9.57
N THR A 39 -3.95 -14.74 -9.95
CA THR A 39 -3.60 -15.71 -10.99
C THR A 39 -4.76 -15.90 -11.96
N GLN A 40 -4.46 -16.35 -13.17
CA GLN A 40 -5.47 -16.64 -14.19
C GLN A 40 -6.39 -17.80 -13.79
N PHE A 41 -5.91 -18.67 -12.89
CA PHE A 41 -6.62 -19.86 -12.44
C PHE A 41 -7.56 -19.58 -11.26
N GLU A 42 -7.42 -18.44 -10.59
CA GLU A 42 -8.18 -18.16 -9.36
C GLU A 42 -9.69 -18.21 -9.58
N ASN A 43 -10.18 -17.67 -10.70
CA ASN A 43 -11.60 -17.75 -11.03
C ASN A 43 -12.04 -19.20 -11.31
N HIS A 44 -11.25 -19.93 -12.09
CA HIS A 44 -11.49 -21.34 -12.40
C HIS A 44 -11.51 -22.21 -11.12
N ASP A 45 -10.62 -21.96 -10.18
CA ASP A 45 -10.52 -22.73 -8.94
C ASP A 45 -11.65 -22.40 -7.97
N ARG A 46 -12.08 -21.12 -7.90
CA ARG A 46 -13.25 -20.70 -7.12
C ARG A 46 -14.53 -21.41 -7.58
N VAL A 47 -14.80 -21.44 -8.88
CA VAL A 47 -16.01 -22.11 -9.41
C VAL A 47 -15.97 -23.64 -9.22
N ARG A 48 -14.80 -24.21 -8.94
CA ARG A 48 -14.61 -25.65 -8.68
C ARG A 48 -14.40 -25.99 -7.22
N ASN A 49 -14.59 -25.04 -6.29
CA ASN A 49 -14.32 -25.22 -4.86
C ASN A 49 -12.89 -25.71 -4.56
N ARG A 50 -11.91 -25.31 -5.38
CA ARG A 50 -10.47 -25.61 -5.22
C ARG A 50 -9.65 -24.36 -4.88
N TYR A 51 -10.31 -23.28 -4.45
CA TYR A 51 -9.64 -22.05 -4.07
C TYR A 51 -8.79 -22.26 -2.82
N VAL A 52 -7.53 -21.83 -2.89
CA VAL A 52 -6.60 -21.82 -1.75
C VAL A 52 -6.31 -20.36 -1.39
N PRO A 53 -6.57 -19.93 -0.14
CA PRO A 53 -6.32 -18.56 0.28
C PRO A 53 -4.84 -18.22 0.20
N LEU A 54 -4.54 -16.94 -0.04
CA LEU A 54 -3.15 -16.45 -0.12
C LEU A 54 -2.56 -16.23 1.28
N THR A 55 -3.40 -15.77 2.19
CA THR A 55 -3.06 -15.42 3.58
C THR A 55 -4.04 -16.08 4.54
N GLU A 56 -3.55 -16.43 5.71
CA GLU A 56 -4.28 -16.98 6.85
C GLU A 56 -3.89 -16.16 8.08
N GLU A 57 -4.80 -16.01 9.05
CA GLU A 57 -4.44 -15.36 10.31
C GLU A 57 -3.68 -16.33 11.22
N ASP A 58 -2.61 -15.83 11.84
CA ASP A 58 -1.89 -16.56 12.88
C ASP A 58 -2.70 -16.59 14.20
N VAL A 59 -2.22 -17.34 15.18
CA VAL A 59 -2.78 -17.43 16.54
C VAL A 59 -2.88 -16.06 17.24
N PHE A 60 -2.11 -15.08 16.80
CA PHE A 60 -2.15 -13.70 17.30
C PHE A 60 -2.96 -12.74 16.41
N GLY A 61 -3.69 -13.24 15.41
CA GLY A 61 -4.46 -12.42 14.46
C GLY A 61 -3.61 -11.68 13.42
N ALA A 62 -2.31 -11.99 13.34
CA ALA A 62 -1.42 -11.40 12.35
C ALA A 62 -1.59 -12.13 11.00
N PRO A 63 -1.76 -11.42 9.87
CA PRO A 63 -1.85 -12.05 8.56
C PRO A 63 -0.51 -12.66 8.16
N GLN A 64 -0.50 -13.97 7.87
CA GLN A 64 0.67 -14.72 7.39
C GLN A 64 0.34 -15.44 6.07
N PRO A 65 1.33 -15.75 5.22
CA PRO A 65 1.08 -16.51 4.00
C PRO A 65 0.59 -17.93 4.33
N ALA A 66 -0.47 -18.38 3.65
CA ALA A 66 -1.07 -19.70 3.86
C ALA A 66 -0.24 -20.84 3.21
N LEU A 67 1.03 -20.97 3.61
CA LEU A 67 1.99 -21.88 2.98
C LEU A 67 1.57 -23.35 3.10
N ARG A 68 0.99 -23.75 4.24
CA ARG A 68 0.57 -25.14 4.46
C ARG A 68 -0.47 -25.58 3.43
N ALA A 69 -1.49 -24.74 3.20
CA ALA A 69 -2.54 -25.03 2.22
C ALA A 69 -2.04 -25.01 0.76
N ARG A 70 -0.93 -24.31 0.49
CA ARG A 70 -0.37 -24.19 -0.87
C ARG A 70 0.69 -25.26 -1.18
N LEU A 71 1.40 -25.74 -0.15
CA LEU A 71 2.51 -26.68 -0.29
C LEU A 71 2.16 -28.10 0.18
N SER A 72 0.96 -28.33 0.71
CA SER A 72 0.51 -29.68 1.05
C SER A 72 0.41 -30.55 -0.22
N PRO A 73 0.81 -31.83 -0.16
CA PRO A 73 0.57 -32.78 -1.24
C PRO A 73 -0.90 -32.76 -1.66
N ARG A 74 -1.15 -32.79 -2.97
CA ARG A 74 -2.51 -32.77 -3.55
C ARG A 74 -2.94 -34.14 -4.04
#